data_AF-A0A0F2PYW3-F1
#
_entry.id   AF-A0A0F2PYW3-F1
#
_cell.length_a   1.000
_cell.length_b   1.000
_cell.length_c   1.000
_cell.angle_alpha   90.00
_cell.angle_beta   90.00
_cell.angle_gamma   90.00
#
_symmetry.space_group_name_H-M   'P 1'
#
loop_
_entity.id
_entity.type
_entity.pdbx_description
1 polymer ?
#
loop_
_entity_poly.entity_id
_entity_poly.type
_entity_poly.pdbx_seq_one_letter_code
_entity_poly.pdbx_strand_id
1 'polypeptide(L)'
;MSLTIRPVTTDLWPKLETLFGPQGACYGCWCTHFRLAPKQRHALSKDEKKQVLKQATGGSLPPGLIALEAEAPVGWVQVTPRAHVPRWNTDRTVS
;
A
#
# COMPACT_ATOMS: atom_id res chain seq x y z
N MET A 1 25.79 6.52 3.11
CA MET A 1 24.41 6.50 2.60
C MET A 1 23.55 5.90 3.69
N SER A 2 22.61 6.67 4.25
CA SER A 2 21.72 6.22 5.33
C SER A 2 20.29 6.09 4.81
N LEU A 3 19.70 4.92 5.02
CA LEU A 3 18.29 4.68 4.71
C LEU A 3 17.46 4.85 5.98
N THR A 4 16.41 5.67 5.88
CA THR A 4 15.42 5.83 6.95
C THR A 4 14.15 5.09 6.56
N ILE A 5 13.72 4.15 7.41
CA ILE A 5 12.50 3.38 7.20
C ILE A 5 11.41 3.93 8.12
N ARG A 6 10.27 4.35 7.55
CA ARG A 6 9.15 4.91 8.31
C ARG A 6 7.83 4.22 7.97
N PRO A 7 6.92 4.02 8.95
CA PRO A 7 5.53 3.68 8.67
C PRO A 7 4.88 4.78 7.83
N VAL A 8 4.06 4.39 6.84
CA VAL A 8 3.40 5.37 5.96
C VAL A 8 2.11 5.86 6.59
N THR A 9 2.24 6.91 7.38
CA THR A 9 1.13 7.70 7.92
C THR A 9 0.70 8.81 6.94
N THR A 10 -0.38 9.51 7.25
CA THR A 10 -0.97 10.56 6.38
C THR A 10 0.04 11.61 5.91
N ASP A 11 1.01 11.99 6.74
CA ASP A 11 2.08 12.96 6.41
C ASP A 11 3.03 12.48 5.31
N LEU A 12 3.21 11.16 5.16
CA LEU A 12 4.08 10.56 4.16
C LEU A 12 3.36 10.19 2.85
N TRP A 13 2.05 10.46 2.76
CA TRP A 13 1.28 10.22 1.55
C TRP A 13 1.89 10.90 0.30
N PRO A 14 2.34 12.17 0.34
CA PRO A 14 2.95 12.80 -0.83
C PRO A 14 4.21 12.07 -1.31
N LYS A 15 5.02 11.54 -0.39
CA LYS A 15 6.23 10.77 -0.72
C LYS A 15 5.86 9.44 -1.39
N LEU A 16 4.81 8.78 -0.91
CA LEU A 16 4.31 7.55 -1.53
C LEU A 16 3.76 7.81 -2.94
N GLU A 17 3.03 8.91 -3.14
CA GLU A 17 2.56 9.33 -4.47
C GLU A 17 3.72 9.59 -5.43
N THR A 18 4.77 10.29 -4.97
CA THR A 18 5.99 10.50 -5.77
C THR A 18 6.63 9.18 -6.17
N LEU A 19 6.78 8.25 -5.22
CA LEU A 19 7.38 6.94 -5.48
C LEU A 19 6.59 6.11 -6.50
N PHE A 20 5.26 6.16 -6.43
CA PHE A 20 4.38 5.37 -7.30
C PHE A 20 4.20 6.02 -8.68
N GLY A 21 4.42 7.33 -8.79
CA GLY A 21 4.28 8.08 -10.03
C GLY A 21 2.85 8.11 -10.59
N PRO A 22 2.67 8.64 -11.81
CA PRO A 22 1.36 8.88 -12.40
C PRO A 22 0.61 7.58 -12.72
N GLN A 23 1.31 6.45 -12.87
CA GLN A 23 0.70 5.15 -13.16
C GLN A 23 0.39 4.30 -11.92
N GLY A 24 0.80 4.73 -10.72
CA GLY A 24 0.79 3.86 -9.54
C GLY A 24 1.97 2.87 -9.55
N ALA A 25 2.23 2.18 -8.43
CA ALA A 25 3.38 1.26 -8.33
C ALA A 25 3.47 0.22 -9.47
N CYS A 26 2.36 -0.45 -9.81
CA CYS A 26 2.30 -1.44 -10.88
C CYS A 26 0.92 -1.43 -11.54
N TYR A 27 0.81 -0.94 -12.78
CA TYR A 27 -0.43 -0.89 -13.57
C TYR A 27 -1.67 -0.36 -12.82
N GLY A 28 -1.52 0.69 -12.01
CA GLY A 28 -2.63 1.29 -11.27
C GLY A 28 -3.19 0.42 -10.14
N CYS A 29 -2.46 -0.62 -9.70
CA CYS A 29 -2.91 -1.50 -8.63
C CYS A 29 -3.00 -0.80 -7.27
N TRP A 30 -2.22 0.28 -7.08
CA TRP A 30 -2.07 1.01 -5.81
C TRP A 30 -1.91 0.06 -4.61
N CYS A 31 -1.19 -1.05 -4.81
CA CYS A 31 -0.97 -2.10 -3.82
C CYS A 31 -2.25 -2.66 -3.16
N THR A 32 -3.40 -2.56 -3.82
CA THR A 32 -4.69 -3.03 -3.29
C THR A 32 -4.92 -4.54 -3.51
N HIS A 33 -4.06 -5.23 -4.28
CA HIS A 33 -4.25 -6.64 -4.66
C HIS A 33 -4.51 -7.56 -3.47
N PHE A 34 -3.73 -7.40 -2.41
CA PHE A 34 -3.83 -8.23 -1.21
C PHE A 34 -4.79 -7.65 -0.15
N ARG A 35 -5.14 -6.36 -0.24
CA ARG A 35 -6.04 -5.70 0.72
C ARG A 35 -7.51 -5.94 0.43
N LEU A 36 -7.85 -5.98 -0.85
CA LEU A 36 -9.24 -6.06 -1.30
C LEU A 36 -9.55 -7.45 -1.81
N ALA A 37 -10.78 -7.91 -1.55
CA ALA A 37 -11.29 -9.11 -2.20
C ALA A 37 -11.30 -8.90 -3.73
N PRO A 38 -11.08 -9.96 -4.55
CA PRO A 38 -11.00 -9.82 -6.00
C PRO A 38 -12.19 -9.08 -6.61
N LYS A 39 -13.43 -9.44 -6.21
CA LYS A 39 -14.65 -8.82 -6.72
C LYS A 39 -14.69 -7.31 -6.45
N GLN A 40 -14.32 -6.87 -5.25
CA GLN A 40 -14.23 -5.45 -4.90
C GLN A 40 -13.14 -4.75 -5.72
N ARG A 41 -11.94 -5.32 -5.78
CA ARG A 41 -10.82 -4.75 -6.54
C ARG A 41 -11.13 -4.59 -8.03
N HIS A 42 -11.89 -5.51 -8.62
CA HIS A 42 -12.30 -5.43 -10.03
C HIS A 42 -13.36 -4.36 -10.27
N ALA A 43 -14.19 -4.04 -9.27
CA ALA A 43 -15.19 -2.98 -9.37
C ALA A 43 -14.59 -1.57 -9.24
N LEU A 44 -13.43 -1.42 -8.60
CA LEU A 44 -12.80 -0.11 -8.39
C LEU A 44 -11.94 0.33 -9.58
N SER A 45 -12.11 1.60 -9.96
CA SER A 45 -11.20 2.36 -10.81
C SER A 45 -9.82 2.53 -10.15
N LYS A 46 -8.85 3.03 -10.92
CA LYS A 46 -7.51 3.32 -10.43
C LYS A 46 -7.51 4.40 -9.33
N ASP A 47 -8.33 5.42 -9.49
CA ASP A 47 -8.40 6.52 -8.52
C ASP A 47 -9.10 6.09 -7.23
N GLU A 48 -10.12 5.23 -7.32
CA GLU A 48 -10.73 4.64 -6.13
C GLU A 48 -9.75 3.73 -5.38
N LYS A 49 -8.93 2.93 -6.09
CA LYS A 49 -7.86 2.14 -5.48
C LYS A 49 -6.80 3.02 -4.79
N LYS A 50 -6.48 4.16 -5.38
CA LYS A 50 -5.61 5.17 -4.77
C LYS A 50 -6.22 5.70 -3.47
N GLN A 51 -7.52 6.05 -3.48
CA GLN A 51 -8.21 6.53 -2.28
C GLN A 51 -8.26 5.46 -1.18
N VAL A 52 -8.45 4.18 -1.52
CA VAL A 52 -8.39 3.08 -0.54
C VAL A 52 -7.03 3.05 0.18
N LEU A 53 -5.92 3.15 -0.56
CA LEU A 53 -4.60 3.17 0.07
C LEU A 53 -4.37 4.46 0.87
N LYS A 54 -4.85 5.60 0.38
CA LYS A 54 -4.76 6.89 1.07
C LYS A 54 -5.51 6.87 2.40
N GLN A 55 -6.72 6.33 2.43
CA GLN A 55 -7.49 6.19 3.67
C GLN A 55 -6.78 5.27 4.67
N ALA A 56 -6.13 4.22 4.18
CA ALA A 56 -5.38 3.30 5.03
C ALA A 56 -4.22 3.97 5.78
N THR A 57 -3.60 5.03 5.23
CA THR A 57 -2.51 5.75 5.94
C THR A 57 -2.99 6.56 7.16
N GLY A 58 -4.29 6.84 7.25
CA GLY A 58 -4.91 7.49 8.40
C GLY A 58 -5.40 6.52 9.49
N GLY A 59 -5.28 5.20 9.27
CA GLY A 59 -5.69 4.19 10.25
C GLY A 59 -4.69 4.06 11.42
N SER A 60 -5.12 3.38 12.49
CA SER A 60 -4.27 3.05 13.64
C SER A 60 -3.09 2.14 13.27
N LEU A 61 -3.25 1.34 12.21
CA LEU A 61 -2.23 0.50 11.62
C LEU A 61 -1.87 1.03 10.23
N PRO A 62 -0.69 1.64 10.07
CA PRO A 62 -0.22 2.08 8.77
C PRO A 62 -0.19 0.93 7.76
N PRO A 63 -0.42 1.20 6.47
CA PRO A 63 -0.49 0.17 5.43
C PRO A 63 0.87 -0.47 5.15
N GLY A 64 1.97 0.15 5.52
CA GLY A 64 3.29 -0.38 5.23
C GLY A 64 4.39 0.59 5.57
N LEU A 65 5.56 0.32 5.01
CA LEU A 65 6.79 1.07 5.25
C LEU A 65 7.27 1.71 3.95
N ILE A 66 7.81 2.92 4.08
CA ILE A 66 8.53 3.62 3.00
C ILE A 66 10.00 3.75 3.40
N ALA A 67 10.87 3.54 2.42
CA ALA A 67 12.31 3.76 2.54
C ALA A 67 12.63 5.14 1.96
N LEU A 68 13.37 5.94 2.72
CA LEU A 68 13.82 7.28 2.33
C LEU A 68 15.35 7.32 2.31
N GLU A 69 15.92 7.86 1.25
CA GLU A 69 17.33 8.24 1.17
C GLU A 69 17.41 9.76 0.98
N ALA A 70 18.01 10.48 1.93
CA ALA A 70 18.08 11.95 1.91
C ALA A 70 16.70 12.61 1.60
N GLU A 71 15.64 12.15 2.27
CA GLU A 71 14.23 12.57 2.06
C GLU A 71 13.58 12.17 0.73
N ALA A 72 14.31 11.57 -0.20
CA ALA A 72 13.77 11.02 -1.44
C ALA A 72 13.20 9.62 -1.17
N PRO A 73 11.96 9.31 -1.60
CA PRO A 73 11.43 7.98 -1.45
C PRO A 73 12.06 7.04 -2.46
N VAL A 74 12.63 5.94 -1.97
CA VAL A 74 13.39 4.96 -2.79
C VAL A 74 12.79 3.55 -2.73
N GLY A 75 11.84 3.29 -1.83
CA GLY A 75 11.23 1.97 -1.71
C GLY A 75 9.93 1.96 -0.92
N TRP A 76 9.09 0.97 -1.18
CA TRP A 76 7.82 0.74 -0.50
C TRP A 76 7.59 -0.75 -0.30
N VAL A 77 7.08 -1.10 0.88
CA VAL A 77 6.60 -2.45 1.16
C VAL A 77 5.31 -2.38 1.96
N GLN A 78 4.32 -3.16 1.53
CA GLN A 78 3.10 -3.35 2.30
C GLN A 78 3.39 -4.29 3.48
N VAL A 79 3.03 -3.85 4.69
CA VAL A 79 3.12 -4.65 5.92
C VAL A 79 1.79 -4.54 6.64
N THR A 80 1.13 -5.66 6.88
CA THR A 80 -0.17 -5.67 7.56
C THR A 80 -0.38 -7.03 8.23
N PRO A 81 -1.16 -7.11 9.33
CA PRO A 81 -1.51 -8.39 9.92
C PRO A 81 -2.15 -9.32 8.88
N ARG A 82 -1.83 -10.61 8.93
CA ARG A 82 -2.37 -11.61 7.99
C ARG A 82 -3.90 -11.61 7.97
N ALA A 83 -4.55 -11.42 9.11
CA ALA A 83 -6.01 -11.33 9.22
C ALA A 83 -6.62 -10.25 8.32
N HIS A 84 -5.85 -9.21 7.95
CA HIS A 84 -6.30 -8.11 7.08
C HIS A 84 -6.04 -8.38 5.58
N VAL A 85 -5.63 -9.59 5.22
CA VAL A 85 -5.38 -10.04 3.85
C VAL A 85 -6.41 -11.11 3.48
N PRO A 86 -7.60 -10.75 2.94
CA PRO A 86 -8.73 -11.67 2.82
C PRO A 86 -8.42 -12.93 2.01
N ARG A 87 -7.54 -12.82 1.03
CA ARG A 87 -7.20 -13.91 0.10
C ARG A 87 -6.22 -14.94 0.68
N TRP A 88 -5.54 -14.61 1.77
CA TRP A 88 -4.50 -15.45 2.37
C TRP A 88 -5.00 -16.22 3.61
N ASN A 89 -6.32 -16.20 3.84
CA ASN A 89 -6.97 -16.88 4.96
C ASN A 89 -8.06 -17.85 4.48
N THR A 90 -7.92 -18.43 3.27
CA THR A 90 -8.88 -19.43 2.75
C THR A 90 -8.33 -20.83 2.95
N ASP A 91 -9.21 -21.85 3.01
CA ASP A 91 -8.81 -23.25 3.16
C ASP A 91 -7.84 -23.75 2.08
N ARG A 92 -7.84 -23.09 0.90
CA ARG A 92 -6.98 -23.43 -0.25
C ARG A 92 -5.64 -22.69 -0.25
N THR A 93 -5.44 -21.74 0.67
CA THR A 93 -4.23 -20.94 0.83
C THR A 93 -3.75 -21.01 2.28
N VAL A 94 -3.29 -22.20 2.68
CA VAL A 94 -2.61 -22.44 3.95
C VAL A 94 -1.11 -22.22 3.82
N SER A 95 -0.49 -21.73 4.90
CA SER A 95 0.97 -21.64 5.03
C SER A 95 1.58 -23.01 5.30
#